data_AF-A0A5P8WEA6-F1
#
_entry.id   AF-A0A5P8WEA6-F1
#
_cell.length_a   1.000
_cell.length_b   1.000
_cell.length_c   1.000
_cell.angle_alpha   90.00
_cell.angle_beta   90.00
_cell.angle_gamma   90.00
#
_symmetry.space_group_name_H-M   'P 1'
#
loop_
_entity.id
_entity.type
_entity.pdbx_description
1 polymer ?
#
loop_
_entity_poly.entity_id
_entity_poly.type
_entity_poly.pdbx_seq_one_letter_code
_entity_poly.pdbx_strand_id
1 'polypeptide(L)'
;MKGLPSAAPSSPLKMIIIIDGIVYFLEVPSAFIGGIALTEFPIPQGATLEQIQQEYAELTRKRGYNISERKGNTSYGISIAVCQLIDTILRDEKQIFPVSARADSSYGVGTEVVFGLPCIISSIGIERQLVLPRNAEEQRLLEESATQLNLAYNSRG
;
A
#
# COMPACT_ATOMS: atom_id res chain seq x y z
N MET A 1 10.23 30.01 10.59
CA MET A 1 9.77 28.68 10.13
C MET A 1 8.53 28.30 10.92
N LYS A 2 7.33 28.51 10.36
CA LYS A 2 6.08 28.05 11.00
C LYS A 2 5.88 26.59 10.65
N GLY A 3 5.88 25.72 11.65
CA GLY A 3 5.62 24.30 11.50
C GLY A 3 4.24 24.06 10.91
N LEU A 4 4.18 23.17 9.91
CA LEU A 4 2.92 22.64 9.41
C LEU A 4 2.16 21.97 10.57
N PRO A 5 0.84 22.20 10.71
CA PRO A 5 0.05 21.57 11.75
C PRO A 5 0.07 20.05 11.57
N SER A 6 0.39 19.34 12.66
CA SER A 6 0.33 17.88 12.76
C SER A 6 -1.13 17.44 12.60
N ALA A 7 -1.51 17.01 11.40
CA ALA A 7 -2.80 16.37 11.15
C ALA A 7 -2.90 15.08 11.97
N ALA A 8 -3.99 14.94 12.73
CA ALA A 8 -4.32 13.72 13.46
C ALA A 8 -4.45 12.51 12.50
N PRO A 9 -4.18 11.27 12.94
CA PRO A 9 -4.01 10.11 12.06
C PRO A 9 -5.31 9.57 11.42
N SER A 10 -6.41 10.33 11.46
CA SER A 10 -7.71 9.93 10.93
C SER A 10 -7.98 10.52 9.53
N SER A 11 -7.20 10.11 8.51
CA SER A 11 -7.45 10.22 7.04
C SER A 11 -6.20 9.83 6.24
N PRO A 12 -6.28 9.27 5.00
CA PRO A 12 -7.04 8.14 4.46
C PRO A 12 -6.12 6.91 4.29
N LEU A 13 -6.70 5.79 3.83
CA LEU A 13 -5.98 4.56 3.46
C LEU A 13 -4.87 4.84 2.43
N LYS A 14 -3.63 4.92 2.90
CA LYS A 14 -2.42 4.84 2.07
C LYS A 14 -2.11 3.36 1.91
N MET A 15 -2.51 2.81 0.77
CA MET A 15 -2.30 1.40 0.48
C MET A 15 -0.95 1.20 -0.20
N ILE A 16 -0.09 0.44 0.46
CA ILE A 16 1.19 -0.01 -0.08
C ILE A 16 0.99 -1.45 -0.55
N ILE A 17 1.10 -1.68 -1.86
CA ILE A 17 1.19 -3.03 -2.41
C ILE A 17 2.69 -3.37 -2.45
N ILE A 18 3.10 -4.39 -1.70
CA ILE A 18 4.49 -4.89 -1.74
C ILE A 18 4.51 -6.10 -2.66
N ILE A 19 5.33 -6.02 -3.69
CA ILE A 19 5.65 -7.13 -4.61
C ILE A 19 7.17 -7.21 -4.67
N ASP A 20 7.77 -8.32 -4.22
CA ASP A 20 9.22 -8.57 -4.25
C ASP A 20 10.11 -7.46 -3.66
N GLY A 21 9.65 -6.80 -2.58
CA GLY A 21 10.38 -5.68 -1.96
C GLY A 21 10.26 -4.36 -2.73
N ILE A 22 9.56 -4.35 -3.87
CA ILE A 22 9.14 -3.16 -4.57
C ILE A 22 7.81 -2.70 -3.98
N VAL A 23 7.86 -1.53 -3.35
CA VAL A 23 6.68 -0.79 -2.90
C VAL A 23 6.04 -0.19 -4.14
N TYR A 24 4.92 -0.76 -4.58
CA TYR A 24 4.03 -0.15 -5.56
C TYR A 24 3.05 0.74 -4.81
N PHE A 25 3.15 2.04 -5.09
CA PHE A 25 2.06 2.96 -4.82
C PHE A 25 1.09 2.80 -5.97
N LEU A 26 -0.10 2.25 -5.73
CA LEU A 26 -1.22 2.77 -6.49
C LEU A 26 -1.35 4.20 -6.02
N GLU A 27 -1.10 5.16 -6.91
CA GLU A 27 -1.58 6.50 -6.70
C GLU A 27 -3.07 6.35 -6.48
N VAL A 28 -3.53 6.60 -5.25
CA VAL A 28 -4.96 6.58 -4.99
C VAL A 28 -5.38 8.02 -5.28
N PRO A 29 -6.00 8.34 -6.44
CA PRO A 29 -6.52 9.68 -6.70
C PRO A 29 -7.57 10.12 -5.66
N SER A 30 -8.00 9.22 -4.77
CA SER A 30 -8.89 9.47 -3.64
C SER A 30 -8.17 9.67 -2.30
N ALA A 31 -6.90 10.09 -2.28
CA ALA A 31 -6.29 10.52 -1.03
C ALA A 31 -6.93 11.84 -0.59
N PHE A 32 -7.24 11.97 0.70
CA PHE A 32 -7.83 13.15 1.32
C PHE A 32 -7.02 13.62 2.52
N ILE A 33 -6.88 14.94 2.72
CA ILE A 33 -6.34 15.52 3.94
C ILE A 33 -7.42 16.40 4.55
N GLY A 34 -7.95 15.99 5.71
CA GLY A 34 -9.05 16.72 6.36
C GLY A 34 -10.30 16.83 5.49
N GLY A 35 -10.57 15.81 4.66
CA GLY A 35 -11.71 15.80 3.73
C GLY A 35 -11.48 16.53 2.40
N ILE A 36 -10.34 17.20 2.21
CA ILE A 36 -9.96 17.84 0.94
C ILE A 36 -9.20 16.82 0.10
N ALA A 37 -9.59 16.62 -1.16
CA ALA A 37 -8.88 15.73 -2.07
C ALA A 37 -7.41 16.19 -2.20
N LEU A 38 -6.47 15.26 -2.23
CA LEU A 38 -5.04 15.57 -2.29
C LEU A 38 -4.68 16.40 -3.52
N THR A 39 -5.40 16.18 -4.63
CA THR A 39 -5.32 16.95 -5.88
C THR A 39 -5.75 18.42 -5.70
N GLU A 40 -6.60 18.69 -4.71
CA GLU A 40 -7.14 20.02 -4.39
C GLU A 40 -6.49 20.61 -3.12
N PHE A 41 -5.58 19.87 -2.49
CA PHE A 41 -4.97 20.28 -1.25
C PHE A 41 -3.97 21.43 -1.49
N PRO A 42 -3.99 22.51 -0.67
CA PRO A 42 -3.09 23.65 -0.87
C PRO A 42 -1.62 23.25 -0.69
N ILE A 43 -0.85 23.39 -1.77
CA ILE A 43 0.59 23.05 -1.82
C ILE A 43 1.42 24.30 -1.49
N PRO A 44 2.53 24.17 -0.73
CA PRO A 44 3.46 25.27 -0.50
C PRO A 44 3.94 25.91 -1.82
N GLN A 45 4.10 27.23 -1.83
CA GLN A 45 4.61 27.96 -3.00
C GLN A 45 5.98 27.42 -3.42
N GLY A 46 6.12 27.09 -4.71
CA GLY A 46 7.36 26.59 -5.31
C GLY A 46 7.51 25.07 -5.36
N ALA A 47 6.49 24.30 -4.94
CA ALA A 47 6.45 22.85 -5.10
C ALA A 47 5.24 22.43 -5.93
N THR A 48 5.38 21.36 -6.73
CA THR A 48 4.26 20.69 -7.40
C THR A 48 3.86 19.41 -6.66
N LEU A 49 2.62 18.96 -6.86
CA LEU A 49 2.15 17.69 -6.30
C LEU A 49 3.02 16.53 -6.78
N GLU A 50 3.36 16.53 -8.06
CA GLU A 50 4.20 15.52 -8.69
C GLU A 50 5.58 15.42 -8.05
N GLN A 51 6.24 16.56 -7.80
CA GLN A 51 7.55 16.59 -7.12
C GLN A 51 7.47 15.99 -5.72
N ILE A 52 6.43 16.33 -4.96
CA ILE A 52 6.20 15.79 -3.63
C ILE A 52 5.94 14.28 -3.72
N GLN A 53 5.09 13.83 -4.64
CA GLN A 53 4.81 12.41 -4.83
C GLN A 53 6.08 11.62 -5.16
N GLN A 54 6.90 12.10 -6.09
CA GLN A 54 8.17 11.48 -6.46
C GLN A 54 9.15 11.41 -5.28
N GLU A 55 9.31 12.50 -4.53
CA GLU A 55 10.18 12.55 -3.35
C GLU A 55 9.75 11.53 -2.30
N TYR A 56 8.45 11.50 -1.95
CA TYR A 56 7.92 10.59 -0.94
C TYR A 56 7.91 9.12 -1.39
N ALA A 57 7.73 8.87 -2.68
CA ALA A 57 7.87 7.53 -3.25
C ALA A 57 9.30 7.00 -3.06
N GLU A 58 10.30 7.81 -3.41
CA GLU A 58 11.72 7.49 -3.23
C GLU A 58 12.09 7.32 -1.76
N LEU A 59 11.65 8.23 -0.89
CA LEU A 59 11.89 8.12 0.55
C LEU A 59 11.31 6.83 1.11
N THR A 60 10.09 6.47 0.73
CA THR A 60 9.42 5.27 1.25
C THR A 60 10.09 3.99 0.78
N ARG A 61 10.51 3.92 -0.49
CA ARG A 61 11.28 2.81 -1.05
C ARG A 61 12.58 2.57 -0.26
N LYS A 62 13.25 3.65 0.15
CA LYS A 62 14.54 3.59 0.88
C LYS A 62 14.38 3.38 2.38
N ARG A 63 13.20 3.59 2.98
CA ARG A 63 13.00 3.49 4.44
C ARG A 63 13.42 2.15 5.02
N GLY A 64 13.04 1.04 4.38
CA GLY A 64 13.40 -0.30 4.85
C GLY A 64 14.91 -0.50 4.93
N TYR A 65 15.62 -0.14 3.85
CA TYR A 65 17.08 -0.19 3.77
C TYR A 65 17.73 0.72 4.82
N ASN A 66 17.29 1.98 4.93
CA ASN A 66 17.84 2.93 5.90
C ASN A 66 17.68 2.46 7.36
N ILE A 67 16.56 1.81 7.69
CA ILE A 67 16.35 1.25 9.03
C ILE A 67 17.30 0.06 9.26
N SER A 68 17.39 -0.83 8.26
CA SER A 68 18.26 -2.00 8.32
C SER A 68 19.74 -1.63 8.45
N GLU A 69 20.22 -0.64 7.70
CA GLU A 69 21.61 -0.17 7.77
C GLU A 69 21.97 0.42 9.13
N ARG A 70 21.02 1.09 9.79
CA ARG A 70 21.27 1.76 11.08
C ARG A 70 21.14 0.82 12.28
N LYS A 71 20.18 -0.10 12.24
CA LYS A 71 19.81 -0.95 13.38
C LYS A 71 20.12 -2.44 13.18
N GLY A 72 20.44 -2.85 11.95
CA GLY A 72 20.66 -4.24 11.56
C GLY A 72 19.37 -5.06 11.37
N ASN A 73 18.18 -4.50 11.58
CA ASN A 73 16.89 -5.19 11.42
C ASN A 73 15.71 -4.23 11.23
N THR A 74 14.59 -4.77 10.75
CA THR A 74 13.28 -4.08 10.56
C THR A 74 12.16 -4.66 11.43
N SER A 75 12.50 -5.22 12.61
CA SER A 75 11.59 -6.10 13.37
C SER A 75 10.39 -5.40 14.00
N TYR A 76 10.55 -4.17 14.50
CA TYR A 76 9.49 -3.51 15.28
C TYR A 76 8.25 -3.18 14.43
N GLY A 77 8.45 -2.72 13.19
CA GLY A 77 7.35 -2.38 12.30
C GLY A 77 6.51 -3.59 11.95
N ILE A 78 7.16 -4.71 11.58
CA ILE A 78 6.45 -5.95 11.25
C ILE A 78 5.78 -6.56 12.49
N SER A 79 6.42 -6.53 13.68
CA SER A 79 5.82 -7.04 14.90
C SER A 79 4.52 -6.32 15.26
N ILE A 80 4.49 -4.98 15.15
CA ILE A 80 3.26 -4.21 15.42
C ILE A 80 2.16 -4.58 14.42
N ALA A 81 2.49 -4.66 13.13
CA ALA A 81 1.52 -5.04 12.09
C ALA A 81 0.94 -6.44 12.35
N VAL A 82 1.78 -7.40 12.75
CA VAL A 82 1.33 -8.77 13.08
C VAL A 82 0.44 -8.77 14.32
N CYS A 83 0.79 -8.03 15.38
CA CYS A 83 -0.06 -7.91 16.57
C CYS A 83 -1.43 -7.34 16.22
N GLN A 84 -1.50 -6.28 15.42
CA GLN A 84 -2.75 -5.67 14.97
C GLN A 84 -3.60 -6.64 14.15
N LEU A 85 -2.97 -7.42 13.26
CA LEU A 85 -3.66 -8.44 12.48
C LEU A 85 -4.24 -9.54 13.38
N ILE A 86 -3.48 -10.01 14.37
CA ILE A 86 -3.93 -11.00 15.35
C ILE A 86 -5.11 -10.47 16.16
N ASP A 87 -5.00 -9.24 16.69
CA ASP A 87 -6.08 -8.61 17.45
C ASP A 87 -7.36 -8.50 16.61
N THR A 88 -7.23 -8.09 15.35
CA THR A 88 -8.36 -7.99 14.40
C THR A 88 -9.06 -9.33 14.21
N ILE A 89 -8.30 -10.42 14.03
CA ILE A 89 -8.85 -11.77 13.85
C ILE A 89 -9.52 -12.25 15.15
N LEU A 90 -8.85 -12.10 16.29
CA LEU A 90 -9.37 -12.57 17.59
C LEU A 90 -10.64 -11.85 18.03
N ARG A 91 -10.80 -10.57 17.65
CA ARG A 91 -11.92 -9.72 18.04
C ARG A 91 -12.97 -9.52 16.95
N ASP A 92 -12.78 -10.15 15.79
CA ASP A 92 -13.63 -9.99 14.60
C ASP A 92 -13.87 -8.51 14.23
N GLU A 93 -12.82 -7.68 14.25
CA GLU A 93 -12.96 -6.22 14.11
C GLU A 93 -13.29 -5.77 12.68
N LYS A 94 -13.14 -6.65 11.69
CA LYS A 94 -13.41 -6.38 10.26
C LYS A 94 -12.63 -5.17 9.72
N GLN A 95 -11.35 -5.10 10.09
CA GLN A 95 -10.46 -4.03 9.68
C GLN A 95 -9.84 -4.30 8.30
N ILE A 96 -9.42 -3.24 7.62
CA ILE A 96 -8.79 -3.32 6.30
C ILE A 96 -7.27 -3.38 6.48
N PHE A 97 -6.64 -4.44 5.96
CA PHE A 97 -5.18 -4.59 5.92
C PHE A 97 -4.70 -4.84 4.48
N PRO A 98 -3.55 -4.25 4.08
CA PRO A 98 -2.83 -4.70 2.91
C PRO A 98 -2.13 -6.02 3.25
N VAL A 99 -2.63 -7.15 2.72
CA VAL A 99 -2.06 -8.48 2.94
C VAL A 99 -1.79 -9.17 1.61
N SER A 100 -0.79 -10.04 1.57
CA SER A 100 -0.54 -10.86 0.38
C SER A 100 -1.68 -11.84 0.18
N ALA A 101 -2.43 -11.67 -0.90
CA ALA A 101 -3.57 -12.51 -1.25
C ALA A 101 -3.57 -12.84 -2.74
N ARG A 102 -4.14 -13.98 -3.10
CA ARG A 102 -4.36 -14.34 -4.51
C ARG A 102 -5.41 -13.42 -5.10
N ALA A 103 -5.06 -12.71 -6.16
CA ALA A 103 -5.97 -11.77 -6.81
C ALA A 103 -7.22 -12.49 -7.33
N ASP A 104 -8.38 -11.89 -7.11
CA ASP A 104 -9.61 -12.35 -7.73
C ASP A 104 -9.66 -11.97 -9.23
N SER A 105 -10.67 -12.48 -9.92
CA SER A 105 -10.88 -12.18 -11.34
C SER A 105 -11.22 -10.70 -11.63
N SER A 106 -11.69 -9.94 -10.63
CA SER A 106 -12.04 -8.53 -10.78
C SER A 106 -10.82 -7.61 -10.90
N TYR A 107 -9.63 -8.07 -10.51
CA TYR A 107 -8.39 -7.34 -10.74
C TYR A 107 -7.89 -7.44 -12.19
N GLY A 108 -8.38 -8.40 -12.99
CA GLY A 108 -8.02 -8.54 -14.40
C GLY A 108 -6.61 -9.08 -14.65
N VAL A 109 -5.96 -9.68 -13.64
CA VAL A 109 -4.52 -10.05 -13.70
C VAL A 109 -4.22 -11.56 -13.74
N GLY A 110 -5.20 -12.39 -14.08
CA GLY A 110 -5.07 -13.85 -14.06
C GLY A 110 -5.26 -14.46 -12.67
N THR A 111 -5.55 -15.76 -12.58
CA THR A 111 -6.05 -16.40 -11.33
C THR A 111 -4.96 -16.85 -10.36
N GLU A 112 -3.69 -16.84 -10.75
CA GLU A 112 -2.59 -17.43 -9.95
C GLU A 112 -1.61 -16.40 -9.37
N VAL A 113 -1.93 -15.11 -9.45
CA VAL A 113 -1.03 -14.05 -8.99
C VAL A 113 -1.33 -13.70 -7.54
N VAL A 114 -0.30 -13.74 -6.69
CA VAL A 114 -0.38 -13.33 -5.28
C VAL A 114 0.40 -12.04 -5.10
N PHE A 115 -0.25 -11.00 -4.58
CA PHE A 115 0.39 -9.75 -4.22
C PHE A 115 -0.35 -9.03 -3.08
N GLY A 116 0.24 -7.96 -2.55
CA GLY A 116 -0.38 -7.17 -1.49
C GLY A 116 -1.70 -6.55 -1.95
N LEU A 117 -2.81 -6.97 -1.38
CA LEU A 117 -4.15 -6.49 -1.71
C LEU A 117 -4.85 -5.98 -0.45
N PRO A 118 -5.68 -4.92 -0.56
CA PRO A 118 -6.47 -4.45 0.56
C PRO A 118 -7.58 -5.47 0.84
N CYS A 119 -7.51 -6.11 2.00
CA CYS A 119 -8.48 -7.10 2.41
C CYS A 119 -9.16 -6.67 3.70
N ILE A 120 -10.47 -6.90 3.77
CA ILE A 120 -11.18 -6.92 5.05
C ILE A 120 -10.78 -8.22 5.76
N ILE A 121 -10.19 -8.07 6.94
CA ILE A 121 -9.77 -9.17 7.80
C ILE A 121 -10.75 -9.31 8.95
N SER A 122 -11.24 -10.53 9.14
CA SER A 122 -12.19 -10.89 10.19
C SER A 122 -11.76 -12.16 10.89
N SER A 123 -12.58 -12.73 11.76
CA SER A 123 -12.22 -13.95 12.50
C SER A 123 -11.95 -15.17 11.59
N ILE A 124 -12.37 -15.12 10.32
CA ILE A 124 -12.13 -16.18 9.32
C ILE A 124 -10.90 -15.89 8.44
N GLY A 125 -10.12 -14.85 8.73
CA GLY A 125 -9.02 -14.39 7.87
C GLY A 125 -9.52 -13.38 6.84
N ILE A 126 -9.24 -13.60 5.55
CA ILE A 126 -9.70 -12.70 4.49
C ILE A 126 -11.20 -12.91 4.25
N GLU A 127 -12.02 -11.96 4.68
CA GLU A 127 -13.47 -11.96 4.43
C GLU A 127 -13.78 -11.44 3.03
N ARG A 128 -13.05 -10.42 2.57
CA ARG A 128 -13.28 -9.75 1.28
C ARG A 128 -12.05 -9.02 0.78
N GLN A 129 -11.80 -9.08 -0.53
CA GLN A 129 -10.83 -8.21 -1.20
C GLN A 129 -11.52 -6.92 -1.67
N LEU A 130 -10.86 -5.78 -1.47
CA LEU A 130 -11.39 -4.47 -1.88
C LEU A 130 -10.87 -4.09 -3.27
N VAL A 131 -11.77 -4.14 -4.23
CA VAL A 131 -11.49 -3.74 -5.61
C VAL A 131 -11.48 -2.22 -5.68
N LEU A 132 -10.29 -1.64 -5.79
CA LEU A 132 -10.17 -0.19 -5.93
C LEU A 132 -10.44 0.23 -7.38
N PRO A 133 -11.15 1.36 -7.60
CA PRO A 133 -11.27 1.96 -8.91
C PRO A 133 -9.88 2.36 -9.41
N ARG A 134 -9.63 2.11 -10.69
CA ARG A 134 -8.35 2.32 -11.35
C ARG A 134 -8.55 2.96 -12.72
N ASN A 135 -7.60 3.79 -13.14
CA ASN A 135 -7.53 4.28 -14.50
C ASN A 135 -6.77 3.29 -15.42
N ALA A 136 -6.74 3.58 -16.72
CA ALA A 136 -6.13 2.69 -17.71
C ALA A 136 -4.61 2.49 -17.49
N GLU A 137 -3.90 3.53 -17.04
CA GLU A 137 -2.46 3.45 -16.78
C GLU A 137 -2.15 2.64 -15.53
N GLU A 138 -2.92 2.83 -14.45
CA GLU A 138 -2.81 2.03 -13.22
C GLU A 138 -3.11 0.55 -13.48
N GLN A 139 -4.10 0.26 -14.32
CA GLN A 139 -4.42 -1.10 -14.72
C GLN A 139 -3.27 -1.73 -15.52
N ARG A 140 -2.68 -0.98 -16.46
CA ARG A 140 -1.51 -1.42 -17.23
C ARG A 140 -0.32 -1.75 -16.32
N LEU A 141 -0.01 -0.87 -15.36
CA LEU A 141 1.08 -1.08 -14.39
C LEU A 141 0.83 -2.28 -13.48
N LEU A 142 -0.43 -2.51 -13.09
CA LEU A 142 -0.83 -3.68 -12.30
C LEU A 142 -0.61 -4.98 -13.10
N GLU A 143 -1.03 -5.01 -14.36
CA GLU A 143 -0.83 -6.16 -15.26
C GLU A 143 0.65 -6.46 -15.52
N GLU A 144 1.46 -5.42 -15.70
CA GLU A 144 2.92 -5.57 -15.81
C GLU A 144 3.52 -6.20 -14.56
N SER A 145 3.15 -5.68 -13.38
CA SER A 145 3.63 -6.19 -12.09
C SER A 145 3.23 -7.66 -11.87
N ALA A 146 1.98 -7.99 -12.20
CA ALA A 146 1.46 -9.35 -12.13
C ALA A 146 2.19 -10.30 -13.08
N THR A 147 2.54 -9.84 -14.28
CA THR A 147 3.32 -10.60 -15.26
C THR A 147 4.72 -10.90 -14.71
N GLN A 148 5.40 -9.92 -14.12
CA GLN A 148 6.73 -10.12 -13.53
C GLN A 148 6.70 -11.14 -12.39
N LEU A 149 5.70 -11.06 -11.51
CA LEU A 149 5.49 -12.03 -10.44
C LEU A 149 5.30 -13.45 -10.96
N ASN A 150 4.46 -13.62 -11.99
CA ASN A 150 4.22 -14.93 -12.60
C ASN A 150 5.49 -15.51 -13.22
N LEU A 151 6.29 -14.68 -13.90
CA LEU A 151 7.58 -15.10 -14.45
C LEU A 151 8.55 -15.54 -13.33
N ALA A 152 8.64 -14.75 -12.26
CA ALA A 152 9.48 -15.07 -11.11
C ALA A 152 9.04 -16.37 -10.41
N TYR A 153 7.73 -16.60 -10.29
CA TYR A 153 7.18 -17.81 -9.71
C TYR A 153 7.46 -19.05 -10.59
N ASN A 154 7.16 -18.96 -11.89
CA ASN A 154 7.33 -20.07 -12.82
C ASN A 154 8.80 -20.42 -13.10
N SER A 155 9.73 -19.47 -12.97
CA SER A 155 11.17 -19.73 -13.14
C SER A 155 11.80 -20.55 -12.00
N ARG A 156 11.07 -20.76 -10.89
CA ARG A 156 11.51 -21.54 -9.72
C ARG A 156 10.89 -22.95 -9.66
N GLY A 157 10.07 -23.32 -10.65
CA GLY A 157 9.43 -24.63 -10.79
C GLY A 157 10.16 -25.57 -11.72
#